data_AF-A0A7Z9YY33-F1
#
_entry.id   AF-A0A7Z9YY33-F1
#
_cell.length_a   1.000
_cell.length_b   1.000
_cell.length_c   1.000
_cell.angle_alpha   90.00
_cell.angle_beta   90.00
_cell.angle_gamma   90.00
#
_symmetry.space_group_name_H-M   'P 1'
#
loop_
_entity.id
_entity.type
_entity.pdbx_description
1 polymer ?
#
loop_
_entity_poly.entity_id
_entity_poly.type
_entity_poly.pdbx_seq_one_letter_code
_entity_poly.pdbx_strand_id
1 'polypeptide(L)'
;RNEEFFKDAKGIIVKTGTRAVAIDRQNKTVKVEDVASGNEEVIPYDILMIATGSKPFILPIPGVDLDGVFTIADLHKAIEIKDRIAKGKVDTAVVIGGGAIGLEMAEAFKDLWGVKTSVVEFMPQVLPRIVDFPMASMLTKHMRDNDVDIFLGEGATEIIGENGKVTGLRTAKRTIDADIVIMAAGVRPRSEIAVDAGLQTSPMGAIVVNERMQTSDPFIYAAGDCVEVVNLVSGKKFYAPLGSLANKEGRVVGDNMAGIPSTFKGAVGSFIMKAFDVCIGATGLSRDVALAEGYDADVALTAPSDRAHFFPTESIVCFQMVFDRRTRKVLGLQGFGPMGDGISARIDAAAAYISMGASIDDFGTLEMAYAPPFSAAIDSINAIAYVADNLCDGRLRKTSLGSFLSWMDDFSTQPDWLALDIRHPLEAGPFVEKFGTAKWLAIPYNEIRAHHEQLPKDKKLIILCDAGTRSFEIQSFLDSIGISNTKVLSGGFNMIRRIGVDWYPE
;
A
#
# COMPACT_ATOMS: atom_id res chain seq x y z
N ARG A 1 -2.50 24.97 -18.75
CA ARG A 1 -1.45 26.02 -18.80
C ARG A 1 -0.60 25.70 -20.01
N ASN A 2 -0.37 26.66 -20.89
CA ASN A 2 0.40 26.51 -22.11
C ASN A 2 1.76 27.23 -21.98
N GLU A 3 2.54 27.23 -23.04
CA GLU A 3 3.85 27.87 -23.16
C GLU A 3 3.75 29.38 -22.92
N GLU A 4 2.70 30.02 -23.46
CA GLU A 4 2.43 31.46 -23.28
C GLU A 4 2.21 31.82 -21.81
N PHE A 5 1.43 31.02 -21.08
CA PHE A 5 1.27 31.20 -19.63
C PHE A 5 2.62 31.16 -18.89
N PHE A 6 3.49 30.21 -19.19
CA PHE A 6 4.79 30.10 -18.51
C PHE A 6 5.74 31.24 -18.88
N LYS A 7 5.74 31.67 -20.14
CA LYS A 7 6.53 32.80 -20.58
C LYS A 7 6.08 34.09 -19.90
N ASP A 8 4.79 34.40 -19.95
CA ASP A 8 4.28 35.70 -19.53
C ASP A 8 4.12 35.80 -18.01
N ALA A 9 3.67 34.73 -17.35
CA ALA A 9 3.42 34.74 -15.91
C ALA A 9 4.63 34.30 -15.08
N LYS A 10 5.60 33.57 -15.67
CA LYS A 10 6.74 32.99 -14.94
C LYS A 10 8.10 33.35 -15.51
N GLY A 11 8.18 33.97 -16.69
CA GLY A 11 9.46 34.23 -17.36
C GLY A 11 10.16 32.95 -17.82
N ILE A 12 9.43 31.84 -17.98
CA ILE A 12 9.99 30.53 -18.32
C ILE A 12 9.72 30.25 -19.80
N ILE A 13 10.78 30.00 -20.56
CA ILE A 13 10.67 29.53 -21.95
C ILE A 13 10.41 28.02 -21.90
N VAL A 14 9.21 27.61 -22.29
CA VAL A 14 8.83 26.20 -22.42
C VAL A 14 8.93 25.79 -23.89
N LYS A 15 9.70 24.75 -24.19
CA LYS A 15 9.79 24.13 -25.51
C LYS A 15 9.07 22.77 -25.49
N THR A 16 7.78 22.74 -25.80
CA THR A 16 7.05 21.48 -26.05
C THR A 16 7.46 20.88 -27.39
N GLY A 17 7.16 19.59 -27.60
CA GLY A 17 7.57 18.89 -28.82
C GLY A 17 9.09 18.83 -29.01
N THR A 18 9.87 19.11 -27.97
CA THR A 18 11.34 19.12 -27.99
C THR A 18 11.86 18.06 -27.04
N ARG A 19 12.69 17.16 -27.52
CA ARG A 19 13.28 16.06 -26.75
C ARG A 19 14.76 16.32 -26.52
N ALA A 20 15.21 16.31 -25.26
CA ALA A 20 16.64 16.26 -24.96
C ALA A 20 17.18 14.87 -25.30
N VAL A 21 18.22 14.80 -26.13
CA VAL A 21 18.77 13.53 -26.65
C VAL A 21 20.19 13.24 -26.18
N ALA A 22 20.98 14.26 -25.81
CA ALA A 22 22.31 14.05 -25.25
C ALA A 22 22.74 15.23 -24.37
N ILE A 23 23.55 14.94 -23.35
CA ILE A 23 24.19 15.95 -22.49
C ILE A 23 25.70 15.88 -22.72
N ASP A 24 26.30 16.97 -23.18
CA ASP A 24 27.74 17.17 -23.16
C ASP A 24 28.13 17.92 -21.88
N ARG A 25 28.73 17.19 -20.94
CA ARG A 25 29.15 17.73 -19.63
C ARG A 25 30.39 18.61 -19.72
N GLN A 26 31.28 18.33 -20.66
CA GLN A 26 32.53 19.07 -20.80
C GLN A 26 32.28 20.45 -21.37
N ASN A 27 31.46 20.52 -22.42
CA ASN A 27 31.10 21.77 -23.08
C ASN A 27 29.87 22.46 -22.47
N LYS A 28 29.22 21.84 -21.48
CA LYS A 28 27.99 22.29 -20.82
C LYS A 28 26.87 22.64 -21.82
N THR A 29 26.54 21.67 -22.66
CA THR A 29 25.45 21.81 -23.64
C THR A 29 24.50 20.61 -23.61
N VAL A 30 23.23 20.83 -23.90
CA VAL A 30 22.25 19.78 -24.16
C VAL A 30 21.91 19.81 -25.64
N LYS A 31 22.02 18.66 -26.30
CA LYS A 31 21.49 18.46 -27.64
C LYS A 31 20.02 18.14 -27.54
N VAL A 32 19.19 18.88 -28.24
CA VAL A 32 17.74 18.69 -28.31
C VAL A 32 17.29 18.44 -29.74
N GLU A 33 16.16 17.77 -29.89
CA GLU A 33 15.55 17.41 -31.16
C GLU A 33 14.09 17.86 -31.16
N ASP A 34 13.65 18.55 -32.20
CA ASP A 34 12.24 18.80 -32.46
C ASP A 34 11.57 17.49 -32.93
N VAL A 35 10.59 17.01 -32.17
CA VAL A 35 9.96 15.70 -32.36
C VAL A 35 9.19 15.60 -33.68
N ALA A 36 8.70 16.73 -34.21
CA ALA A 36 7.92 16.73 -35.45
C ALA A 36 8.80 16.74 -36.71
N SER A 37 9.88 17.53 -36.70
CA SER A 37 10.74 17.74 -37.86
C SER A 37 12.05 16.93 -37.83
N GLY A 38 12.45 16.44 -36.66
CA GLY A 38 13.76 15.78 -36.44
C GLY A 38 14.94 16.75 -36.43
N ASN A 39 14.69 18.07 -36.47
CA ASN A 39 15.75 19.07 -36.46
C ASN A 39 16.43 19.11 -35.10
N GLU A 40 17.76 19.22 -35.10
CA GLU A 40 18.57 19.23 -33.89
C GLU A 40 19.08 20.64 -33.57
N GLU A 41 19.09 20.98 -32.29
CA GLU A 41 19.62 22.24 -31.73
C GLU A 41 20.54 21.90 -30.55
N VAL A 42 21.57 22.72 -30.33
CA VAL A 42 22.44 22.63 -29.15
C VAL A 42 22.19 23.83 -28.26
N ILE A 43 21.80 23.57 -27.01
CA ILE A 43 21.47 24.61 -26.02
C ILE A 43 22.54 24.61 -24.92
N PRO A 44 23.25 25.72 -24.68
CA PRO A 44 24.19 25.83 -23.57
C PRO A 44 23.46 25.93 -22.22
N TYR A 45 24.10 25.46 -21.15
CA TYR A 45 23.60 25.61 -19.78
C TYR A 45 24.70 26.01 -18.79
N ASP A 46 24.34 26.79 -17.79
CA ASP A 46 25.21 27.01 -16.62
C ASP A 46 25.00 25.90 -15.57
N ILE A 47 23.72 25.56 -15.35
CA ILE A 47 23.22 24.51 -14.46
C ILE A 47 22.10 23.76 -15.18
N LEU A 48 22.07 22.43 -15.05
CA LEU A 48 21.07 21.55 -15.67
C LEU A 48 20.24 20.81 -14.61
N MET A 49 18.95 20.60 -14.88
CA MET A 49 18.05 19.73 -14.11
C MET A 49 17.59 18.57 -14.98
N ILE A 50 17.67 17.34 -14.47
CA ILE A 50 17.08 16.14 -15.07
C ILE A 50 15.84 15.76 -14.26
N ALA A 51 14.66 15.93 -14.85
CA ALA A 51 13.36 15.57 -14.26
C ALA A 51 12.54 14.71 -15.23
N THR A 52 13.19 13.69 -15.79
CA THR A 52 12.67 12.82 -16.85
C THR A 52 11.64 11.80 -16.37
N GLY A 53 11.40 11.74 -15.05
CA GLY A 53 10.44 10.85 -14.43
C GLY A 53 10.75 9.38 -14.69
N SER A 54 9.70 8.60 -14.89
CA SER A 54 9.78 7.15 -15.11
C SER A 54 9.13 6.73 -16.42
N LYS A 55 9.28 5.44 -16.74
CA LYS A 55 8.60 4.78 -17.85
C LYS A 55 7.92 3.49 -17.36
N PRO A 56 6.74 3.15 -17.88
CA PRO A 56 6.11 1.86 -17.61
C PRO A 56 7.04 0.70 -17.93
N PHE A 57 6.99 -0.34 -17.10
CA PHE A 57 7.69 -1.58 -17.37
C PHE A 57 6.84 -2.45 -18.30
N ILE A 58 7.33 -2.66 -19.52
CA ILE A 58 6.69 -3.54 -20.50
C ILE A 58 7.14 -4.99 -20.26
N LEU A 59 6.19 -5.90 -20.03
CA LEU A 59 6.49 -7.31 -19.87
C LEU A 59 7.02 -7.92 -21.17
N PRO A 60 8.07 -8.76 -21.12
CA PRO A 60 8.63 -9.41 -22.29
C PRO A 60 7.78 -10.64 -22.70
N ILE A 61 6.51 -10.41 -23.05
CA ILE A 61 5.56 -11.44 -23.49
C ILE A 61 5.05 -11.13 -24.90
N PRO A 62 4.57 -12.13 -25.68
CA PRO A 62 3.98 -11.86 -26.99
C PRO A 62 2.71 -11.00 -26.89
N GLY A 63 2.45 -10.21 -27.93
CA GLY A 63 1.21 -9.45 -28.10
C GLY A 63 1.20 -8.05 -27.47
N VAL A 64 2.31 -7.55 -26.93
CA VAL A 64 2.38 -6.23 -26.28
C VAL A 64 2.17 -5.04 -27.22
N ASP A 65 2.38 -5.23 -28.52
CA ASP A 65 2.22 -4.20 -29.55
C ASP A 65 0.84 -4.25 -30.23
N LEU A 66 -0.08 -5.11 -29.76
CA LEU A 66 -1.44 -5.22 -30.32
C LEU A 66 -2.24 -3.93 -30.08
N ASP A 67 -3.11 -3.59 -31.04
CA ASP A 67 -4.07 -2.51 -30.87
C ASP A 67 -5.04 -2.85 -29.72
N GLY A 68 -5.17 -1.95 -28.74
CA GLY A 68 -5.93 -2.18 -27.51
C GLY A 68 -5.08 -2.55 -26.29
N VAL A 69 -3.75 -2.65 -26.44
CA VAL A 69 -2.81 -2.77 -25.32
C VAL A 69 -2.27 -1.39 -24.94
N PHE A 70 -2.38 -1.04 -23.66
CA PHE A 70 -2.01 0.27 -23.16
C PHE A 70 -1.13 0.19 -21.93
N THR A 71 -0.37 1.27 -21.72
CA THR A 71 0.20 1.63 -20.42
C THR A 71 -0.37 2.98 -20.01
N ILE A 72 -0.41 3.25 -18.71
CA ILE A 72 -0.85 4.55 -18.18
C ILE A 72 0.40 5.36 -17.81
N ALA A 73 0.75 6.31 -18.67
CA ALA A 73 1.91 7.18 -18.47
C ALA A 73 1.69 8.63 -18.90
N ASP A 74 0.74 8.87 -19.82
CA ASP A 74 0.45 10.19 -20.34
C ASP A 74 -1.06 10.39 -20.60
N LEU A 75 -1.43 11.66 -20.77
CA LEU A 75 -2.80 12.10 -21.00
C LEU A 75 -3.38 11.59 -22.32
N HIS A 76 -2.56 11.44 -23.37
CA HIS A 76 -3.05 11.03 -24.68
C HIS A 76 -3.56 9.59 -24.64
N LYS A 77 -2.85 8.70 -23.93
CA LYS A 77 -3.31 7.33 -23.70
C LYS A 77 -4.58 7.27 -22.86
N ALA A 78 -4.69 8.10 -21.83
CA ALA A 78 -5.92 8.18 -21.03
C ALA A 78 -7.14 8.66 -21.86
N ILE A 79 -6.95 9.66 -22.73
CA ILE A 79 -7.99 10.12 -23.67
C ILE A 79 -8.36 9.01 -24.65
N GLU A 80 -7.38 8.30 -25.22
CA GLU A 80 -7.63 7.23 -26.16
C GLU A 80 -8.46 6.09 -25.54
N ILE A 81 -8.12 5.67 -24.32
CA ILE A 81 -8.86 4.67 -23.54
C ILE A 81 -10.30 5.14 -23.33
N LYS A 82 -10.48 6.36 -22.83
CA LYS A 82 -11.79 6.95 -22.57
C LYS A 82 -12.65 7.02 -23.84
N ASP A 83 -12.05 7.43 -24.96
CA ASP A 83 -12.74 7.54 -26.25
C ASP A 83 -13.18 6.18 -26.78
N ARG A 84 -12.39 5.12 -26.58
CA ARG A 84 -12.76 3.76 -26.97
C ARG A 84 -13.97 3.27 -26.17
N ILE A 85 -13.95 3.49 -24.86
CA ILE A 85 -15.08 3.14 -23.98
C ILE A 85 -16.33 3.93 -24.37
N ALA A 86 -16.22 5.25 -24.54
CA ALA A 86 -17.34 6.13 -24.89
C ALA A 86 -17.98 5.78 -26.25
N LYS A 87 -17.21 5.15 -27.16
CA LYS A 87 -17.70 4.65 -28.45
C LYS A 87 -18.29 3.24 -28.38
N GLY A 88 -18.42 2.64 -27.19
CA GLY A 88 -18.96 1.30 -26.99
C GLY A 88 -18.09 0.19 -27.57
N LYS A 89 -16.76 0.38 -27.57
CA LYS A 89 -15.80 -0.60 -28.12
C LYS A 89 -15.15 -1.49 -27.07
N VAL A 90 -15.53 -1.34 -25.80
CA VAL A 90 -14.88 -1.98 -24.66
C VAL A 90 -15.96 -2.46 -23.71
N ASP A 91 -16.20 -3.76 -23.68
CA ASP A 91 -17.09 -4.42 -22.72
C ASP A 91 -16.28 -5.15 -21.63
N THR A 92 -15.06 -5.57 -21.97
CA THR A 92 -14.14 -6.32 -21.11
C THR A 92 -12.76 -5.68 -21.03
N ALA A 93 -12.21 -5.56 -19.82
CA ALA A 93 -10.88 -5.04 -19.55
C ALA A 93 -10.07 -6.00 -18.68
N VAL A 94 -8.79 -6.16 -19.03
CA VAL A 94 -7.84 -6.88 -18.19
C VAL A 94 -6.69 -5.96 -17.79
N VAL A 95 -6.42 -5.85 -16.50
CA VAL A 95 -5.29 -5.11 -15.93
C VAL A 95 -4.21 -6.10 -15.48
N ILE A 96 -2.99 -5.93 -15.98
CA ILE A 96 -1.82 -6.70 -15.56
C ILE A 96 -1.06 -5.91 -14.49
N GLY A 97 -1.12 -6.39 -13.25
CA GLY A 97 -0.50 -5.77 -12.08
C GLY A 97 -1.54 -5.25 -11.08
N GLY A 98 -1.44 -5.73 -9.84
CA GLY A 98 -2.23 -5.34 -8.67
C GLY A 98 -1.55 -4.28 -7.79
N GLY A 99 -0.70 -3.43 -8.39
CA GLY A 99 -0.20 -2.22 -7.77
C GLY A 99 -1.23 -1.08 -7.82
N ALA A 100 -0.92 0.07 -7.21
CA ALA A 100 -1.86 1.19 -7.07
C ALA A 100 -2.52 1.62 -8.39
N ILE A 101 -1.69 1.90 -9.42
CA ILE A 101 -2.17 2.30 -10.75
C ILE A 101 -3.12 1.24 -11.34
N GLY A 102 -2.78 -0.04 -11.18
CA GLY A 102 -3.60 -1.12 -11.73
C GLY A 102 -4.97 -1.21 -11.05
N LEU A 103 -5.01 -1.06 -9.71
CA LEU A 103 -6.24 -1.09 -8.95
C LEU A 103 -7.11 0.14 -9.18
N GLU A 104 -6.52 1.34 -9.27
CA GLU A 104 -7.23 2.57 -9.63
C GLU A 104 -7.83 2.50 -11.04
N MET A 105 -7.10 1.90 -12.00
CA MET A 105 -7.65 1.65 -13.33
C MET A 105 -8.79 0.64 -13.30
N ALA A 106 -8.65 -0.43 -12.51
CA ALA A 106 -9.69 -1.44 -12.40
C ALA A 106 -10.98 -0.89 -11.78
N GLU A 107 -10.84 -0.07 -10.73
CA GLU A 107 -11.93 0.71 -10.16
C GLU A 107 -12.54 1.65 -11.20
N ALA A 108 -11.73 2.45 -11.91
CA ALA A 108 -12.25 3.39 -12.90
C ALA A 108 -13.06 2.69 -14.00
N PHE A 109 -12.56 1.57 -14.56
CA PHE A 109 -13.28 0.76 -15.54
C PHE A 109 -14.65 0.31 -15.04
N LYS A 110 -14.69 -0.21 -13.81
CA LYS A 110 -15.92 -0.74 -13.22
C LYS A 110 -16.88 0.37 -12.78
N ASP A 111 -16.42 1.31 -11.97
CA ASP A 111 -17.23 2.34 -11.31
C ASP A 111 -17.75 3.39 -12.30
N LEU A 112 -16.88 3.90 -13.19
CA LEU A 112 -17.24 5.00 -14.08
C LEU A 112 -17.95 4.54 -15.37
N TRP A 113 -17.66 3.32 -15.83
CA TRP A 113 -18.08 2.85 -17.15
C TRP A 113 -18.78 1.48 -17.16
N GLY A 114 -18.84 0.77 -16.03
CA GLY A 114 -19.50 -0.54 -15.96
C GLY A 114 -18.79 -1.66 -16.74
N VAL A 115 -17.52 -1.47 -17.10
CA VAL A 115 -16.74 -2.44 -17.88
C VAL A 115 -16.43 -3.66 -17.00
N LYS A 116 -16.64 -4.88 -17.53
CA LYS A 116 -16.27 -6.11 -16.83
C LYS A 116 -14.75 -6.16 -16.73
N THR A 117 -14.24 -6.19 -15.50
CA THR A 117 -12.82 -5.94 -15.26
C THR A 117 -12.17 -7.08 -14.48
N SER A 118 -11.03 -7.54 -14.97
CA SER A 118 -10.16 -8.49 -14.28
C SER A 118 -8.78 -7.91 -14.01
N VAL A 119 -8.21 -8.21 -12.83
CA VAL A 119 -6.84 -7.89 -12.45
C VAL A 119 -6.04 -9.19 -12.33
N VAL A 120 -4.90 -9.25 -13.00
CA VAL A 120 -3.95 -10.37 -12.92
C VAL A 120 -2.68 -9.88 -12.23
N GLU A 121 -2.38 -10.41 -11.05
CA GLU A 121 -1.19 -10.09 -10.26
C GLU A 121 -0.33 -11.33 -10.03
N PHE A 122 0.95 -11.18 -10.33
CA PHE A 122 1.94 -12.25 -10.21
C PHE A 122 2.21 -12.61 -8.75
N MET A 123 2.24 -11.62 -7.86
CA MET A 123 2.42 -11.79 -6.42
C MET A 123 1.17 -12.41 -5.77
N PRO A 124 1.31 -13.04 -4.59
CA PRO A 124 0.17 -13.65 -3.90
C PRO A 124 -0.79 -12.65 -3.26
N GLN A 125 -0.58 -11.34 -3.46
CA GLN A 125 -1.40 -10.26 -2.92
C GLN A 125 -1.34 -9.01 -3.80
N VAL A 126 -2.37 -8.16 -3.68
CA VAL A 126 -2.35 -6.79 -4.17
C VAL A 126 -1.44 -5.89 -3.32
N LEU A 127 -1.03 -4.76 -3.89
CA LEU A 127 -0.14 -3.76 -3.28
C LEU A 127 1.11 -4.38 -2.64
N PRO A 128 1.83 -5.27 -3.36
CA PRO A 128 2.95 -6.01 -2.79
C PRO A 128 4.03 -5.07 -2.25
N ARG A 129 4.59 -5.40 -1.08
CA ARG A 129 5.61 -4.61 -0.33
C ARG A 129 5.15 -3.27 0.23
N ILE A 130 3.97 -2.77 -0.12
CA ILE A 130 3.40 -1.54 0.46
C ILE A 130 2.61 -1.86 1.73
N VAL A 131 1.78 -2.91 1.66
CA VAL A 131 0.96 -3.38 2.78
C VAL A 131 1.18 -4.87 3.02
N ASP A 132 0.87 -5.33 4.23
CA ASP A 132 0.94 -6.75 4.57
C ASP A 132 -0.40 -7.46 4.33
N PHE A 133 -0.36 -8.80 4.38
CA PHE A 133 -1.47 -9.70 4.07
C PHE A 133 -2.84 -9.26 4.59
N PRO A 134 -3.05 -8.89 5.88
CA PRO A 134 -4.38 -8.53 6.36
C PRO A 134 -5.03 -7.40 5.57
N MET A 135 -4.27 -6.34 5.25
CA MET A 135 -4.78 -5.18 4.52
C MET A 135 -5.00 -5.50 3.05
N ALA A 136 -4.07 -6.24 2.43
CA ALA A 136 -4.20 -6.66 1.04
C ALA A 136 -5.40 -7.59 0.81
N SER A 137 -5.67 -8.50 1.75
CA SER A 137 -6.84 -9.39 1.66
C SER A 137 -8.15 -8.63 1.82
N MET A 138 -8.22 -7.63 2.71
CA MET A 138 -9.41 -6.77 2.82
C MET A 138 -9.69 -6.01 1.54
N LEU A 139 -8.65 -5.43 0.94
CA LEU A 139 -8.77 -4.77 -0.35
C LEU A 139 -9.20 -5.75 -1.45
N THR A 140 -8.60 -6.94 -1.50
CA THR A 140 -8.95 -7.96 -2.49
C THR A 140 -10.42 -8.37 -2.38
N LYS A 141 -10.91 -8.61 -1.17
CA LYS A 141 -12.32 -8.92 -0.93
C LYS A 141 -13.21 -7.76 -1.38
N HIS A 142 -12.88 -6.54 -0.97
CA HIS A 142 -13.68 -5.37 -1.31
C HIS A 142 -13.78 -5.11 -2.82
N MET A 143 -12.68 -5.30 -3.56
CA MET A 143 -12.69 -5.20 -5.01
C MET A 143 -13.57 -6.28 -5.65
N ARG A 144 -13.55 -7.52 -5.13
CA ARG A 144 -14.41 -8.62 -5.59
C ARG A 144 -15.89 -8.38 -5.27
N ASP A 145 -16.18 -7.82 -4.11
CA ASP A 145 -17.55 -7.43 -3.72
C ASP A 145 -18.13 -6.34 -4.66
N ASN A 146 -17.25 -5.59 -5.34
CA ASN A 146 -17.58 -4.62 -6.39
C ASN A 146 -17.41 -5.19 -7.81
N ASP A 147 -17.54 -6.51 -7.97
CA ASP A 147 -17.43 -7.27 -9.24
C ASP A 147 -16.13 -7.04 -10.04
N VAL A 148 -15.01 -6.80 -9.36
CA VAL A 148 -13.68 -6.87 -10.00
C VAL A 148 -13.08 -8.25 -9.75
N ASP A 149 -12.86 -9.01 -10.82
CA ASP A 149 -12.20 -10.31 -10.74
C ASP A 149 -10.71 -10.11 -10.42
N ILE A 150 -10.21 -10.71 -9.34
CA ILE A 150 -8.79 -10.62 -8.97
C ILE A 150 -8.14 -12.01 -8.94
N PHE A 151 -7.14 -12.19 -9.80
CA PHE A 151 -6.33 -13.39 -9.93
C PHE A 151 -4.92 -13.15 -9.39
N LEU A 152 -4.68 -13.63 -8.16
CA LEU A 152 -3.40 -13.52 -7.45
C LEU A 152 -2.52 -14.75 -7.71
N GLY A 153 -1.19 -14.59 -7.61
CA GLY A 153 -0.26 -15.69 -7.84
C GLY A 153 -0.32 -16.22 -9.28
N GLU A 154 -0.64 -15.36 -10.24
CA GLU A 154 -0.89 -15.72 -11.63
C GLU A 154 -0.21 -14.71 -12.57
N GLY A 155 0.68 -15.20 -13.43
CA GLY A 155 1.41 -14.37 -14.38
C GLY A 155 0.78 -14.39 -15.77
N ALA A 156 0.73 -13.22 -16.41
CA ALA A 156 0.45 -13.11 -17.84
C ALA A 156 1.57 -13.78 -18.66
N THR A 157 1.19 -14.61 -19.63
CA THR A 157 2.14 -15.31 -20.51
C THR A 157 2.08 -14.83 -21.96
N GLU A 158 0.94 -14.35 -22.41
CA GLU A 158 0.70 -13.88 -23.78
C GLU A 158 -0.53 -12.95 -23.77
N ILE A 159 -0.46 -11.84 -24.51
CA ILE A 159 -1.65 -11.06 -24.88
C ILE A 159 -2.13 -11.60 -26.23
N ILE A 160 -3.36 -12.11 -26.26
CA ILE A 160 -3.95 -12.75 -27.43
C ILE A 160 -4.59 -11.68 -28.30
N GLY A 161 -4.44 -11.82 -29.61
CA GLY A 161 -5.09 -10.94 -30.56
C GLY A 161 -5.49 -11.60 -31.86
N GLU A 162 -6.43 -10.97 -32.54
CA GLU A 162 -6.95 -11.35 -33.85
C GLU A 162 -6.95 -10.11 -34.75
N ASN A 163 -6.50 -10.25 -36.00
CA ASN A 163 -6.39 -9.13 -36.96
C ASN A 163 -5.61 -7.91 -36.41
N GLY A 164 -4.60 -8.15 -35.57
CA GLY A 164 -3.75 -7.13 -34.96
C GLY A 164 -4.37 -6.39 -33.76
N LYS A 165 -5.54 -6.83 -33.28
CA LYS A 165 -6.24 -6.26 -32.12
C LYS A 165 -6.28 -7.24 -30.96
N VAL A 166 -6.22 -6.74 -29.74
CA VAL A 166 -6.36 -7.56 -28.54
C VAL A 166 -7.76 -8.19 -28.46
N THR A 167 -7.80 -9.45 -28.04
CA THR A 167 -9.04 -10.19 -27.75
C THR A 167 -9.00 -10.92 -26.41
N GLY A 168 -7.83 -10.97 -25.75
CA GLY A 168 -7.72 -11.59 -24.44
C GLY A 168 -6.31 -11.61 -23.86
N LEU A 169 -6.21 -12.16 -22.66
CA LEU A 169 -4.98 -12.43 -21.93
C LEU A 169 -4.88 -13.92 -21.61
N ARG A 170 -3.75 -14.54 -21.94
CA ARG A 170 -3.41 -15.91 -21.50
C ARG A 170 -2.55 -15.87 -20.25
N THR A 171 -2.86 -16.77 -19.33
CA THR A 171 -2.02 -17.12 -18.18
C THR A 171 -1.71 -18.61 -18.20
N ALA A 172 -0.91 -19.07 -17.25
CA ALA A 172 -0.68 -20.50 -17.06
C ALA A 172 -1.94 -21.29 -16.63
N LYS A 173 -2.97 -20.62 -16.10
CA LYS A 173 -4.16 -21.27 -15.53
C LYS A 173 -5.41 -21.10 -16.39
N ARG A 174 -5.52 -20.00 -17.15
CA ARG A 174 -6.73 -19.67 -17.91
C ARG A 174 -6.46 -18.72 -19.07
N THR A 175 -7.50 -18.51 -19.88
CA THR A 175 -7.61 -17.39 -20.81
C THR A 175 -8.72 -16.47 -20.32
N ILE A 176 -8.50 -15.16 -20.40
CA ILE A 176 -9.45 -14.12 -19.99
C ILE A 176 -9.74 -13.25 -21.21
N ASP A 177 -10.99 -13.12 -21.61
CA ASP A 177 -11.39 -12.26 -22.74
C ASP A 177 -11.17 -10.79 -22.39
N ALA A 178 -10.69 -10.00 -23.36
CA ALA A 178 -10.36 -8.60 -23.17
C ALA A 178 -10.42 -7.81 -24.48
N ASP A 179 -11.23 -6.74 -24.50
CA ASP A 179 -11.21 -5.73 -25.57
C ASP A 179 -10.10 -4.69 -25.35
N ILE A 180 -9.63 -4.60 -24.11
CA ILE A 180 -8.53 -3.72 -23.70
C ILE A 180 -7.66 -4.39 -22.64
N VAL A 181 -6.34 -4.21 -22.76
CA VAL A 181 -5.38 -4.66 -21.75
C VAL A 181 -4.59 -3.46 -21.24
N ILE A 182 -4.59 -3.25 -19.92
CA ILE A 182 -3.76 -2.25 -19.27
C ILE A 182 -2.58 -2.92 -18.60
N MET A 183 -1.37 -2.59 -19.04
CA MET A 183 -0.13 -3.04 -18.43
C MET A 183 0.30 -2.06 -17.34
N ALA A 184 0.16 -2.49 -16.09
CA ALA A 184 0.49 -1.77 -14.86
C ALA A 184 1.51 -2.54 -13.98
N ALA A 185 2.49 -3.19 -14.62
CA ALA A 185 3.50 -4.05 -13.97
C ALA A 185 4.65 -3.27 -13.28
N GLY A 186 4.38 -2.03 -12.87
CA GLY A 186 5.35 -1.11 -12.29
C GLY A 186 6.05 -0.21 -13.32
N VAL A 187 7.00 0.58 -12.82
CA VAL A 187 7.76 1.56 -13.62
C VAL A 187 9.26 1.41 -13.41
N ARG A 188 10.05 2.02 -14.29
CA ARG A 188 11.50 2.15 -14.21
C ARG A 188 11.92 3.61 -14.35
N PRO A 189 13.00 4.03 -13.68
CA PRO A 189 13.56 5.36 -13.90
C PRO A 189 13.87 5.62 -15.37
N ARG A 190 13.58 6.82 -15.87
CA ARG A 190 13.94 7.25 -17.23
C ARG A 190 15.27 7.98 -17.21
N SER A 191 16.36 7.24 -17.03
CA SER A 191 17.71 7.78 -16.78
C SER A 191 18.67 7.65 -17.96
N GLU A 192 18.19 7.25 -19.14
CA GLU A 192 19.02 6.96 -20.31
C GLU A 192 19.98 8.11 -20.63
N ILE A 193 19.45 9.34 -20.68
CA ILE A 193 20.26 10.55 -20.94
C ILE A 193 21.35 10.79 -19.87
N ALA A 194 21.11 10.37 -18.63
CA ALA A 194 22.07 10.49 -17.53
C ALA A 194 23.15 9.40 -17.63
N VAL A 195 22.76 8.17 -17.98
CA VAL A 195 23.69 7.05 -18.22
C VAL A 195 24.61 7.38 -19.39
N ASP A 196 24.06 7.85 -20.51
CA ASP A 196 24.83 8.21 -21.70
C ASP A 196 25.78 9.38 -21.44
N ALA A 197 25.42 10.29 -20.52
CA ALA A 197 26.28 11.36 -20.04
C ALA A 197 27.32 10.92 -18.99
N GLY A 198 27.38 9.63 -18.64
CA GLY A 198 28.30 9.09 -17.65
C GLY A 198 28.03 9.56 -16.22
N LEU A 199 26.76 9.86 -15.89
CA LEU A 199 26.34 10.12 -14.51
C LEU A 199 26.12 8.81 -13.75
N GLN A 200 26.35 8.85 -12.44
CA GLN A 200 26.12 7.69 -11.59
C GLN A 200 24.63 7.30 -11.54
N THR A 201 24.35 6.03 -11.77
CA THR A 201 23.03 5.43 -11.60
C THR A 201 23.13 4.19 -10.73
N SER A 202 22.05 3.87 -10.04
CA SER A 202 21.94 2.67 -9.22
C SER A 202 21.69 1.43 -10.10
N PRO A 203 21.79 0.20 -9.56
CA PRO A 203 21.54 -1.01 -10.35
C PRO A 203 20.14 -1.07 -10.99
N MET A 204 19.14 -0.36 -10.43
CA MET A 204 17.79 -0.24 -11.00
C MET A 204 17.70 0.82 -12.11
N GLY A 205 18.80 1.53 -12.37
CA GLY A 205 18.88 2.64 -13.31
C GLY A 205 18.43 3.98 -12.72
N ALA A 206 18.24 4.13 -11.41
CA ALA A 206 17.87 5.43 -10.84
C ALA A 206 19.09 6.37 -10.79
N ILE A 207 18.95 7.64 -11.13
CA ILE A 207 20.02 8.63 -11.02
C ILE A 207 20.36 8.80 -9.53
N VAL A 208 21.65 8.61 -9.20
CA VAL A 208 22.13 8.75 -7.83
C VAL A 208 22.32 10.23 -7.52
N VAL A 209 21.69 10.69 -6.44
CA VAL A 209 21.78 12.07 -5.96
C VAL A 209 22.19 12.15 -4.49
N ASN A 210 22.83 13.27 -4.13
CA ASN A 210 23.09 13.65 -2.75
C ASN A 210 21.86 14.36 -2.13
N GLU A 211 21.93 14.78 -0.87
CA GLU A 211 20.83 15.47 -0.18
C GLU A 211 20.47 16.84 -0.77
N ARG A 212 21.36 17.45 -1.57
CA ARG A 212 21.08 18.68 -2.32
C ARG A 212 20.45 18.40 -3.68
N MET A 213 20.09 17.15 -3.96
CA MET A 213 19.57 16.67 -5.24
C MET A 213 20.56 16.83 -6.40
N GLN A 214 21.86 16.93 -6.10
CA GLN A 214 22.93 16.97 -7.11
C GLN A 214 23.33 15.57 -7.54
N THR A 215 23.58 15.39 -8.83
CA THR A 215 24.14 14.15 -9.38
C THR A 215 25.65 14.04 -9.10
N SER A 216 26.32 13.06 -9.71
CA SER A 216 27.79 12.98 -9.71
C SER A 216 28.49 14.15 -10.43
N ASP A 217 27.75 15.01 -11.14
CA ASP A 217 28.23 16.28 -11.67
C ASP A 217 27.71 17.46 -10.83
N PRO A 218 28.57 18.36 -10.32
CA PRO A 218 28.13 19.47 -9.48
C PRO A 218 27.24 20.49 -10.18
N PHE A 219 27.21 20.52 -11.52
CA PHE A 219 26.38 21.41 -12.32
C PHE A 219 25.09 20.74 -12.83
N ILE A 220 24.84 19.48 -12.47
CA ILE A 220 23.65 18.74 -12.89
C ILE A 220 22.91 18.23 -11.64
N TYR A 221 21.65 18.63 -11.53
CA TYR A 221 20.71 18.17 -10.52
C TYR A 221 19.72 17.17 -11.13
N ALA A 222 19.10 16.33 -10.30
CA ALA A 222 18.01 15.47 -10.72
C ALA A 222 16.93 15.34 -9.62
N ALA A 223 15.68 15.17 -10.02
CA ALA A 223 14.55 15.03 -9.10
C ALA A 223 13.37 14.27 -9.73
N GLY A 224 12.49 13.74 -8.89
CA GLY A 224 11.32 12.97 -9.26
C GLY A 224 11.66 11.51 -9.55
N ASP A 225 10.76 10.83 -10.27
CA ASP A 225 10.84 9.38 -10.50
C ASP A 225 12.03 8.91 -11.35
N CYS A 226 12.97 9.79 -11.71
CA CYS A 226 14.24 9.38 -12.31
C CYS A 226 15.34 9.15 -11.27
N VAL A 227 15.16 9.53 -10.00
CA VAL A 227 16.16 9.41 -8.94
C VAL A 227 15.86 8.30 -7.93
N GLU A 228 16.86 7.95 -7.12
CA GLU A 228 16.64 7.22 -5.86
C GLU A 228 16.90 8.12 -4.65
N VAL A 229 16.12 7.91 -3.60
CA VAL A 229 16.17 8.70 -2.36
C VAL A 229 16.47 7.79 -1.17
N VAL A 230 16.75 8.38 0.00
CA VAL A 230 16.97 7.61 1.23
C VAL A 230 15.63 7.28 1.88
N ASN A 231 15.43 6.02 2.26
CA ASN A 231 14.34 5.64 3.16
C ASN A 231 14.73 6.02 4.58
N LEU A 232 13.96 6.91 5.23
CA LEU A 232 14.30 7.43 6.56
C LEU A 232 14.15 6.40 7.68
N VAL A 233 13.47 5.29 7.43
CA VAL A 233 13.33 4.19 8.40
C VAL A 233 14.55 3.28 8.35
N SER A 234 14.87 2.74 7.16
CA SER A 234 15.97 1.79 6.97
C SER A 234 17.35 2.42 6.79
N GLY A 235 17.40 3.71 6.43
CA GLY A 235 18.63 4.40 6.04
C GLY A 235 19.18 3.98 4.67
N LYS A 236 18.53 3.04 3.97
CA LYS A 236 18.95 2.55 2.66
C LYS A 236 18.36 3.39 1.53
N LYS A 237 18.97 3.33 0.35
CA LYS A 237 18.41 3.93 -0.87
C LYS A 237 17.21 3.11 -1.34
N PHE A 238 16.16 3.79 -1.79
CA PHE A 238 14.98 3.18 -2.37
C PHE A 238 14.40 4.03 -3.49
N TYR A 239 13.62 3.37 -4.34
CA TYR A 239 12.94 3.97 -5.48
C TYR A 239 11.45 4.20 -5.13
N ALA A 240 11.02 5.45 -5.13
CA ALA A 240 9.69 5.87 -4.67
C ALA A 240 9.04 6.84 -5.68
N PRO A 241 8.47 6.32 -6.79
CA PRO A 241 7.86 7.14 -7.84
C PRO A 241 6.54 7.74 -7.36
N LEU A 242 6.63 8.85 -6.64
CA LEU A 242 5.50 9.51 -5.97
C LEU A 242 5.52 11.00 -6.32
N GLY A 243 4.43 11.48 -6.94
CA GLY A 243 4.33 12.87 -7.37
C GLY A 243 4.51 13.88 -6.23
N SER A 244 4.13 13.52 -5.00
CA SER A 244 4.35 14.35 -3.81
C SER A 244 5.83 14.51 -3.45
N LEU A 245 6.65 13.48 -3.66
CA LEU A 245 8.10 13.53 -3.47
C LEU A 245 8.76 14.35 -4.59
N ALA A 246 8.37 14.11 -5.84
CA ALA A 246 8.88 14.85 -7.00
C ALA A 246 8.73 16.37 -6.85
N ASN A 247 7.59 16.85 -6.31
CA ASN A 247 7.38 18.27 -6.04
C ASN A 247 8.29 18.82 -4.92
N LYS A 248 8.51 18.06 -3.84
CA LYS A 248 9.39 18.46 -2.73
C LYS A 248 10.85 18.50 -3.18
N GLU A 249 11.27 17.49 -3.91
CA GLU A 249 12.62 17.39 -4.49
C GLU A 249 12.88 18.50 -5.50
N GLY A 250 11.94 18.77 -6.42
CA GLY A 250 12.05 19.86 -7.39
C GLY A 250 12.15 21.24 -6.72
N ARG A 251 11.47 21.44 -5.58
CA ARG A 251 11.62 22.64 -4.76
C ARG A 251 13.04 22.78 -4.19
N VAL A 252 13.63 21.69 -3.68
CA VAL A 252 15.02 21.67 -3.20
C VAL A 252 16.01 21.96 -4.33
N VAL A 253 15.79 21.39 -5.51
CA VAL A 253 16.61 21.71 -6.69
C VAL A 253 16.51 23.20 -7.03
N GLY A 254 15.30 23.75 -7.08
CA GLY A 254 15.08 25.17 -7.38
C GLY A 254 15.81 26.11 -6.42
N ASP A 255 15.75 25.85 -5.11
CA ASP A 255 16.51 26.60 -4.10
C ASP A 255 18.02 26.53 -4.39
N ASN A 256 18.56 25.32 -4.62
CA ASN A 256 19.99 25.13 -4.82
C ASN A 256 20.50 25.75 -6.13
N MET A 257 19.72 25.73 -7.21
CA MET A 257 20.03 26.42 -8.46
C MET A 257 20.08 27.94 -8.29
N ALA A 258 19.28 28.49 -7.37
CA ALA A 258 19.28 29.90 -7.01
C ALA A 258 20.36 30.28 -5.97
N GLY A 259 21.24 29.34 -5.59
CA GLY A 259 22.28 29.56 -4.58
C GLY A 259 21.80 29.50 -3.13
N ILE A 260 20.56 29.06 -2.89
CA ILE A 260 20.01 28.86 -1.54
C ILE A 260 20.34 27.43 -1.08
N PRO A 261 21.09 27.24 0.02
CA PRO A 261 21.45 25.90 0.48
C PRO A 261 20.22 25.19 1.06
N SER A 262 19.70 24.22 0.30
CA SER A 262 18.50 23.45 0.65
C SER A 262 18.78 21.95 0.53
N THR A 263 18.10 21.14 1.35
CA THR A 263 18.33 19.69 1.42
C THR A 263 17.03 18.89 1.48
N PHE A 264 17.05 17.71 0.87
CA PHE A 264 16.03 16.68 0.99
C PHE A 264 16.67 15.42 1.60
N LYS A 265 16.33 15.12 2.87
CA LYS A 265 16.96 14.03 3.63
C LYS A 265 16.49 12.64 3.22
N GLY A 266 15.33 12.53 2.57
CA GLY A 266 14.69 11.26 2.24
C GLY A 266 13.19 11.25 2.52
N ALA A 267 12.59 10.06 2.47
CA ALA A 267 11.17 9.86 2.69
C ALA A 267 10.88 8.56 3.47
N VAL A 268 9.69 8.47 4.04
CA VAL A 268 9.18 7.23 4.69
C VAL A 268 8.24 6.43 3.78
N GLY A 269 7.91 6.94 2.58
CA GLY A 269 7.08 6.23 1.60
C GLY A 269 5.57 6.26 1.89
N SER A 270 5.03 7.39 2.36
CA SER A 270 3.59 7.52 2.60
C SER A 270 2.78 7.40 1.31
N PHE A 271 1.69 6.64 1.40
CA PHE A 271 0.80 6.27 0.31
C PHE A 271 -0.63 6.16 0.82
N ILE A 272 -1.60 6.56 -0.01
CA ILE A 272 -3.02 6.30 0.22
C ILE A 272 -3.72 6.18 -1.13
N MET A 273 -4.71 5.28 -1.20
CA MET A 273 -5.45 4.97 -2.41
C MET A 273 -6.92 4.79 -2.09
N LYS A 274 -7.79 5.33 -2.96
CA LYS A 274 -9.22 5.04 -2.99
C LYS A 274 -9.43 3.66 -3.60
N ALA A 275 -10.40 2.92 -3.10
CA ALA A 275 -10.94 1.72 -3.73
C ALA A 275 -12.45 1.76 -3.52
N PHE A 276 -13.20 2.23 -4.52
CA PHE A 276 -14.65 2.46 -4.41
C PHE A 276 -15.01 3.33 -3.19
N ASP A 277 -15.76 2.79 -2.23
CA ASP A 277 -16.19 3.48 -1.00
C ASP A 277 -15.22 3.32 0.18
N VAL A 278 -14.11 2.59 0.01
CA VAL A 278 -13.05 2.46 1.02
C VAL A 278 -11.75 3.15 0.57
N CYS A 279 -10.82 3.28 1.51
CA CYS A 279 -9.43 3.63 1.23
C CYS A 279 -8.47 2.72 1.98
N ILE A 280 -7.27 2.62 1.43
CA ILE A 280 -6.13 1.90 2.01
C ILE A 280 -4.93 2.82 2.04
N GLY A 281 -4.24 2.90 3.18
CA GLY A 281 -3.09 3.77 3.38
C GLY A 281 -1.93 3.03 4.04
N ALA A 282 -0.71 3.51 3.77
CA ALA A 282 0.51 2.98 4.33
C ALA A 282 1.57 4.08 4.48
N THR A 283 2.44 3.95 5.48
CA THR A 283 3.66 4.73 5.61
C THR A 283 4.72 3.91 6.34
N GLY A 284 6.00 4.15 6.04
CA GLY A 284 7.11 3.37 6.57
C GLY A 284 7.24 2.00 5.88
N LEU A 285 7.72 1.00 6.63
CA LEU A 285 7.97 -0.34 6.13
C LEU A 285 6.80 -1.28 6.44
N SER A 286 6.45 -2.14 5.49
CA SER A 286 5.65 -3.33 5.79
C SER A 286 6.47 -4.30 6.66
N ARG A 287 5.81 -5.24 7.34
CA ARG A 287 6.49 -6.24 8.18
C ARG A 287 7.48 -7.06 7.36
N ASP A 288 7.06 -7.52 6.19
CA ASP A 288 7.92 -8.35 5.33
C ASP A 288 9.15 -7.59 4.84
N VAL A 289 8.98 -6.29 4.51
CA VAL A 289 10.11 -5.41 4.19
C VAL A 289 11.00 -5.23 5.41
N ALA A 290 10.46 -4.91 6.59
CA ALA A 290 11.23 -4.73 7.81
C ALA A 290 12.07 -5.98 8.17
N LEU A 291 11.51 -7.18 8.03
CA LEU A 291 12.26 -8.42 8.24
C LEU A 291 13.39 -8.60 7.23
N ALA A 292 13.12 -8.34 5.94
CA ALA A 292 14.14 -8.40 4.89
C ALA A 292 15.27 -7.38 5.10
N GLU A 293 14.94 -6.25 5.73
CA GLU A 293 15.88 -5.18 6.08
C GLU A 293 16.70 -5.49 7.36
N GLY A 294 16.36 -6.54 8.10
CA GLY A 294 17.10 -7.04 9.26
C GLY A 294 16.57 -6.60 10.63
N TYR A 295 15.35 -6.04 10.70
CA TYR A 295 14.70 -5.69 11.96
C TYR A 295 14.11 -6.91 12.66
N ASP A 296 14.03 -6.89 13.99
CA ASP A 296 13.23 -7.85 14.77
C ASP A 296 11.78 -7.39 14.79
N ALA A 297 11.14 -7.44 13.62
CA ALA A 297 9.85 -6.80 13.37
C ALA A 297 8.66 -7.66 13.84
N ASP A 298 7.75 -7.05 14.58
CA ASP A 298 6.42 -7.58 14.89
C ASP A 298 5.32 -6.55 14.57
N VAL A 299 4.06 -7.00 14.62
CA VAL A 299 2.88 -6.20 14.24
C VAL A 299 1.84 -6.11 15.34
N ALA A 300 1.35 -4.92 15.62
CA ALA A 300 0.11 -4.73 16.37
C ALA A 300 -1.06 -4.58 15.38
N LEU A 301 -2.22 -5.13 15.73
CA LEU A 301 -3.46 -5.03 14.95
C LEU A 301 -4.61 -4.58 15.84
N THR A 302 -5.41 -3.65 15.34
CA THR A 302 -6.65 -3.20 16.00
C THR A 302 -7.70 -2.87 14.95
N ALA A 303 -8.97 -3.01 15.34
CA ALA A 303 -10.11 -2.67 14.49
C ALA A 303 -11.19 -1.87 15.25
N PRO A 304 -10.88 -0.64 15.73
CA PRO A 304 -11.80 0.21 16.47
C PRO A 304 -12.74 0.98 15.54
N SER A 305 -13.72 1.67 16.12
CA SER A 305 -14.43 2.76 15.43
C SER A 305 -13.46 3.90 15.11
N ASP A 306 -13.66 4.56 13.97
CA ASP A 306 -12.84 5.67 13.48
C ASP A 306 -13.04 6.98 14.27
N ARG A 307 -14.21 7.11 14.90
CA ARG A 307 -14.64 8.23 15.75
C ARG A 307 -15.40 7.73 16.97
N ALA A 308 -16.01 8.62 17.74
CA ALA A 308 -16.75 8.20 18.92
C ALA A 308 -17.87 7.20 18.58
N HIS A 309 -17.93 6.07 19.29
CA HIS A 309 -18.85 4.96 19.02
C HIS A 309 -20.35 5.31 19.06
N PHE A 310 -20.72 6.43 19.68
CA PHE A 310 -22.09 6.93 19.72
C PHE A 310 -22.40 7.92 18.59
N PHE A 311 -21.42 8.26 17.75
CA PHE A 311 -21.62 9.19 16.66
C PHE A 311 -22.26 8.48 15.45
N PRO A 312 -23.29 9.04 14.79
CA PRO A 312 -24.09 8.31 13.80
C PRO A 312 -23.33 7.79 12.57
N THR A 313 -22.23 8.44 12.19
CA THR A 313 -21.43 8.07 11.01
C THR A 313 -20.14 7.33 11.38
N GLU A 314 -20.07 6.76 12.58
CA GLU A 314 -18.92 5.94 12.96
C GLU A 314 -18.81 4.72 12.06
N SER A 315 -17.58 4.27 11.85
CA SER A 315 -17.30 3.07 11.11
C SER A 315 -16.05 2.40 11.63
N ILE A 316 -15.98 1.09 11.49
CA ILE A 316 -14.80 0.34 11.89
C ILE A 316 -13.68 0.54 10.88
N VAL A 317 -12.52 0.95 11.38
CA VAL A 317 -11.25 1.07 10.66
C VAL A 317 -10.28 0.00 11.18
N CYS A 318 -9.47 -0.55 10.30
CA CYS A 318 -8.45 -1.53 10.65
C CYS A 318 -7.07 -0.88 10.53
N PHE A 319 -6.26 -0.98 11.58
CA PHE A 319 -4.88 -0.49 11.57
C PHE A 319 -3.89 -1.61 11.89
N GLN A 320 -2.72 -1.53 11.25
CA GLN A 320 -1.56 -2.35 11.56
C GLN A 320 -0.33 -1.48 11.78
N MET A 321 0.30 -1.61 12.95
CA MET A 321 1.57 -0.95 13.27
C MET A 321 2.68 -1.98 13.22
N VAL A 322 3.71 -1.72 12.41
CA VAL A 322 4.95 -2.50 12.35
C VAL A 322 5.96 -1.84 13.28
N PHE A 323 6.57 -2.61 14.18
CA PHE A 323 7.55 -2.09 15.13
C PHE A 323 8.71 -3.06 15.32
N ASP A 324 9.88 -2.51 15.66
CA ASP A 324 11.05 -3.30 16.04
C ASP A 324 10.98 -3.65 17.53
N ARG A 325 10.93 -4.94 17.86
CA ARG A 325 10.82 -5.42 19.25
C ARG A 325 12.02 -5.02 20.10
N ARG A 326 13.21 -4.90 19.50
CA ARG A 326 14.45 -4.59 20.22
C ARG A 326 14.53 -3.13 20.63
N THR A 327 14.22 -2.22 19.71
CA THR A 327 14.36 -0.78 19.94
C THR A 327 13.04 -0.10 20.30
N ARG A 328 11.91 -0.80 20.20
CA ARG A 328 10.54 -0.26 20.31
C ARG A 328 10.24 0.83 19.30
N LYS A 329 11.05 0.99 18.24
CA LYS A 329 10.79 1.96 17.17
C LYS A 329 9.61 1.52 16.31
N VAL A 330 8.75 2.47 15.96
CA VAL A 330 7.71 2.24 14.96
C VAL A 330 8.34 2.32 13.58
N LEU A 331 8.20 1.24 12.81
CA LEU A 331 8.78 1.10 11.47
C LEU A 331 7.78 1.42 10.38
N GLY A 332 6.48 1.24 10.63
CA GLY A 332 5.42 1.50 9.66
C GLY A 332 4.02 1.48 10.26
N LEU A 333 3.08 2.10 9.56
CA LEU A 333 1.65 2.05 9.87
C LEU A 333 0.87 1.81 8.57
N GLN A 334 -0.13 0.93 8.62
CA GLN A 334 -1.07 0.66 7.54
C GLN A 334 -2.50 0.80 8.05
N GLY A 335 -3.40 1.23 7.18
CA GLY A 335 -4.81 1.43 7.51
C GLY A 335 -5.74 1.03 6.37
N PHE A 336 -6.90 0.49 6.72
CA PHE A 336 -8.00 0.16 5.80
C PHE A 336 -9.33 0.55 6.42
N GLY A 337 -10.19 1.23 5.68
CA GLY A 337 -11.51 1.63 6.17
C GLY A 337 -12.26 2.51 5.18
N PRO A 338 -13.39 3.12 5.57
CA PRO A 338 -14.17 3.97 4.68
C PRO A 338 -13.35 5.12 4.10
N MET A 339 -13.71 5.54 2.90
CA MET A 339 -13.10 6.71 2.26
C MET A 339 -13.45 7.99 3.05
N GLY A 340 -12.54 8.39 3.94
CA GLY A 340 -12.70 9.54 4.82
C GLY A 340 -11.41 9.95 5.51
N ASP A 341 -11.53 10.81 6.52
CA ASP A 341 -10.43 11.34 7.33
C ASP A 341 -9.88 10.33 8.36
N GLY A 342 -10.66 9.30 8.69
CA GLY A 342 -10.30 8.26 9.66
C GLY A 342 -8.95 7.60 9.38
N ILE A 343 -8.63 7.32 8.11
CA ILE A 343 -7.36 6.70 7.71
C ILE A 343 -6.27 7.75 7.44
N SER A 344 -6.55 8.76 6.61
CA SER A 344 -5.53 9.71 6.14
C SER A 344 -4.87 10.48 7.29
N ALA A 345 -5.66 10.94 8.26
CA ALA A 345 -5.14 11.69 9.41
C ALA A 345 -4.12 10.88 10.23
N ARG A 346 -4.33 9.57 10.38
CA ARG A 346 -3.45 8.69 11.17
C ARG A 346 -2.22 8.27 10.38
N ILE A 347 -2.35 8.05 9.07
CA ILE A 347 -1.21 7.80 8.18
C ILE A 347 -0.28 9.01 8.14
N ASP A 348 -0.81 10.23 8.03
CA ASP A 348 0.00 11.45 7.98
C ASP A 348 0.69 11.74 9.32
N ALA A 349 -0.03 11.57 10.45
CA ALA A 349 0.58 11.70 11.78
C ALA A 349 1.70 10.68 11.99
N ALA A 350 1.47 9.41 11.62
CA ALA A 350 2.47 8.36 11.71
C ALA A 350 3.69 8.65 10.82
N ALA A 351 3.47 9.15 9.61
CA ALA A 351 4.55 9.48 8.68
C ALA A 351 5.51 10.52 9.28
N ALA A 352 4.96 11.55 9.94
CA ALA A 352 5.75 12.56 10.62
C ALA A 352 6.59 11.95 11.76
N TYR A 353 5.98 11.15 12.64
CA TYR A 353 6.67 10.55 13.79
C TYR A 353 7.71 9.49 13.39
N ILE A 354 7.37 8.62 12.43
CA ILE A 354 8.29 7.61 11.89
C ILE A 354 9.51 8.29 11.25
N SER A 355 9.32 9.43 10.56
CA SER A 355 10.46 10.17 9.97
C SER A 355 11.45 10.71 11.01
N MET A 356 11.02 10.84 12.27
CA MET A 356 11.85 11.24 13.41
C MET A 356 12.41 10.03 14.19
N GLY A 357 12.09 8.80 13.78
CA GLY A 357 12.51 7.58 14.46
C GLY A 357 11.81 7.33 15.80
N ALA A 358 10.56 7.78 15.92
CA ALA A 358 9.75 7.68 17.14
C ALA A 358 9.47 6.21 17.56
N SER A 359 9.30 6.03 18.86
CA SER A 359 9.01 4.77 19.53
C SER A 359 7.52 4.53 19.73
N ILE A 360 7.15 3.30 20.08
CA ILE A 360 5.78 2.95 20.49
C ILE A 360 5.30 3.87 21.64
N ASP A 361 6.20 4.23 22.55
CA ASP A 361 5.87 5.08 23.71
C ASP A 361 5.51 6.51 23.29
N ASP A 362 6.21 7.05 22.27
CA ASP A 362 5.87 8.35 21.67
C ASP A 362 4.48 8.31 21.01
N PHE A 363 4.15 7.23 20.31
CA PHE A 363 2.82 7.04 19.71
C PHE A 363 1.73 6.84 20.77
N GLY A 364 2.05 6.21 21.90
CA GLY A 364 1.13 6.02 23.02
C GLY A 364 0.71 7.35 23.66
N THR A 365 1.58 8.35 23.65
CA THR A 365 1.34 9.67 24.26
C THR A 365 1.02 10.77 23.24
N LEU A 366 1.00 10.44 21.95
CA LEU A 366 0.68 11.36 20.87
C LEU A 366 -0.68 12.04 21.07
N GLU A 367 -0.67 13.37 21.10
CA GLU A 367 -1.88 14.18 21.18
C GLU A 367 -2.54 14.31 19.80
N MET A 368 -3.75 13.75 19.66
CA MET A 368 -4.59 13.86 18.47
C MET A 368 -5.76 14.81 18.74
N ALA A 369 -6.14 15.60 17.73
CA ALA A 369 -7.30 16.48 17.83
C ALA A 369 -8.59 15.65 18.04
N TYR A 370 -9.37 16.01 19.05
CA TYR A 370 -10.57 15.26 19.44
C TYR A 370 -11.83 16.13 19.46
N ALA A 371 -12.84 15.65 18.75
CA ALA A 371 -14.26 15.84 19.05
C ALA A 371 -15.02 14.61 18.53
N PRO A 372 -16.21 14.28 19.08
CA PRO A 372 -16.94 13.07 18.73
C PRO A 372 -17.12 12.77 17.23
N PRO A 373 -17.32 13.78 16.34
CA PRO A 373 -17.43 13.53 14.90
C PRO A 373 -16.14 13.09 14.20
N PHE A 374 -14.95 13.25 14.80
CA PHE A 374 -13.67 13.10 14.11
C PHE A 374 -12.73 12.06 14.74
N SER A 375 -12.84 11.84 16.05
CA SER A 375 -11.99 10.88 16.77
C SER A 375 -12.67 10.33 18.02
N ALA A 376 -12.11 9.25 18.56
CA ALA A 376 -12.40 8.75 19.89
C ALA A 376 -11.49 9.43 20.93
N ALA A 377 -11.86 9.36 22.21
CA ALA A 377 -11.07 10.00 23.28
C ALA A 377 -9.66 9.39 23.42
N ILE A 378 -9.54 8.08 23.14
CA ILE A 378 -8.26 7.44 22.85
C ILE A 378 -8.25 7.22 21.34
N ASP A 379 -7.37 7.92 20.64
CA ASP A 379 -7.28 7.80 19.20
C ASP A 379 -6.82 6.38 18.80
N SER A 380 -7.26 5.92 17.64
CA SER A 380 -6.84 4.64 17.06
C SER A 380 -5.31 4.50 16.99
N ILE A 381 -4.58 5.60 16.79
CA ILE A 381 -3.11 5.60 16.77
C ILE A 381 -2.50 5.35 18.16
N ASN A 382 -3.13 5.85 19.23
CA ASN A 382 -2.69 5.56 20.60
C ASN A 382 -3.08 4.13 20.98
N ALA A 383 -4.30 3.71 20.62
CA ALA A 383 -4.80 2.37 20.91
C ALA A 383 -3.91 1.27 20.31
N ILE A 384 -3.47 1.43 19.05
CA ILE A 384 -2.58 0.45 18.42
C ILE A 384 -1.16 0.46 19.04
N ALA A 385 -0.70 1.62 19.52
CA ALA A 385 0.56 1.72 20.26
C ALA A 385 0.48 0.98 21.61
N TYR A 386 -0.64 1.07 22.34
CA TYR A 386 -0.85 0.27 23.56
C TYR A 386 -0.86 -1.23 23.28
N VAL A 387 -1.40 -1.66 22.14
CA VAL A 387 -1.30 -3.07 21.73
C VAL A 387 0.16 -3.45 21.48
N ALA A 388 0.93 -2.61 20.78
CA ALA A 388 2.35 -2.85 20.54
C ALA A 388 3.18 -2.87 21.85
N ASP A 389 2.90 -1.97 22.79
CA ASP A 389 3.54 -1.93 24.11
C ASP A 389 3.30 -3.25 24.87
N ASN A 390 2.04 -3.68 24.94
CA ASN A 390 1.69 -4.93 25.61
C ASN A 390 2.34 -6.17 24.95
N LEU A 391 2.57 -6.14 23.64
CA LEU A 391 3.31 -7.20 22.93
C LEU A 391 4.80 -7.17 23.27
N CYS A 392 5.42 -5.99 23.27
CA CYS A 392 6.83 -5.80 23.63
C CYS A 392 7.12 -6.30 25.05
N ASP A 393 6.23 -6.02 25.99
CA ASP A 393 6.40 -6.36 27.40
C ASP A 393 5.90 -7.78 27.74
N GLY A 394 5.41 -8.53 26.74
CA GLY A 394 4.90 -9.89 26.93
C GLY A 394 3.60 -9.98 27.74
N ARG A 395 2.93 -8.85 27.98
CA ARG A 395 1.62 -8.79 28.64
C ARG A 395 0.51 -9.36 27.75
N LEU A 396 0.59 -9.12 26.45
CA LEU A 396 -0.31 -9.68 25.45
C LEU A 396 0.36 -10.87 24.74
N ARG A 397 -0.24 -12.05 24.88
CA ARG A 397 0.11 -13.23 24.07
C ARG A 397 -0.91 -13.37 22.94
N LYS A 398 -0.46 -13.29 21.70
CA LYS A 398 -1.32 -13.32 20.51
C LYS A 398 -1.11 -14.56 19.63
N THR A 399 -2.09 -14.83 18.79
CA THR A 399 -1.92 -15.56 17.52
C THR A 399 -2.05 -14.58 16.35
N SER A 400 -1.31 -14.84 15.28
CA SER A 400 -1.41 -14.05 14.05
C SER A 400 -2.70 -14.38 13.32
N LEU A 401 -3.17 -13.46 12.49
CA LEU A 401 -4.35 -13.68 11.66
C LEU A 401 -4.12 -14.86 10.70
N GLY A 402 -2.98 -14.89 10.01
CA GLY A 402 -2.63 -16.00 9.10
C GLY A 402 -2.57 -17.36 9.79
N SER A 403 -1.99 -17.44 10.99
CA SER A 403 -1.97 -18.69 11.78
C SER A 403 -3.37 -19.14 12.18
N PHE A 404 -4.26 -18.20 12.50
CA PHE A 404 -5.64 -18.51 12.81
C PHE A 404 -6.43 -18.96 11.58
N LEU A 405 -6.28 -18.29 10.44
CA LEU A 405 -6.92 -18.68 9.18
C LEU A 405 -6.50 -20.09 8.77
N SER A 406 -5.19 -20.39 8.78
CA SER A 406 -4.68 -21.73 8.48
C SER A 406 -5.22 -22.80 9.42
N TRP A 407 -5.45 -22.47 10.70
CA TRP A 407 -6.05 -23.40 11.65
C TRP A 407 -7.55 -23.62 11.40
N MET A 408 -8.27 -22.59 10.95
CA MET A 408 -9.67 -22.70 10.56
C MET A 408 -9.86 -23.55 9.29
N ASP A 409 -8.90 -23.50 8.37
CA ASP A 409 -8.90 -24.34 7.16
C ASP A 409 -8.61 -25.81 7.50
N ASP A 410 -7.73 -26.07 8.47
CA ASP A 410 -7.40 -27.40 8.96
C ASP A 410 -7.09 -27.41 10.46
N PHE A 411 -8.09 -27.79 11.27
CA PHE A 411 -7.98 -27.90 12.72
C PHE A 411 -6.91 -28.91 13.19
N SER A 412 -6.48 -29.84 12.32
CA SER A 412 -5.45 -30.83 12.68
C SER A 412 -4.06 -30.22 12.79
N THR A 413 -3.84 -29.03 12.21
CA THR A 413 -2.57 -28.29 12.29
C THR A 413 -2.23 -27.82 13.70
N GLN A 414 -3.26 -27.62 14.55
CA GLN A 414 -3.13 -27.24 15.96
C GLN A 414 -4.21 -27.95 16.78
N PRO A 415 -4.04 -29.25 17.09
CA PRO A 415 -5.09 -30.08 17.70
C PRO A 415 -5.37 -29.72 19.18
N ASP A 416 -4.47 -28.96 19.82
CA ASP A 416 -4.60 -28.46 21.18
C ASP A 416 -5.34 -27.11 21.27
N TRP A 417 -5.60 -26.44 20.14
CA TRP A 417 -6.30 -25.15 20.15
C TRP A 417 -7.81 -25.33 20.34
N LEU A 418 -8.39 -24.37 21.06
CA LEU A 418 -9.84 -24.21 21.23
C LEU A 418 -10.18 -22.73 21.07
N ALA A 419 -11.13 -22.41 20.18
CA ALA A 419 -11.68 -21.07 20.08
C ALA A 419 -12.54 -20.78 21.32
N LEU A 420 -12.20 -19.74 22.08
CA LEU A 420 -13.01 -19.19 23.15
C LEU A 420 -13.63 -17.88 22.66
N ASP A 421 -14.86 -17.96 22.18
CA ASP A 421 -15.60 -16.83 21.64
C ASP A 421 -16.39 -16.13 22.73
N ILE A 422 -16.00 -14.89 23.01
CA ILE A 422 -16.57 -14.07 24.09
C ILE A 422 -17.54 -13.01 23.57
N ARG A 423 -17.94 -13.09 22.29
CA ARG A 423 -18.93 -12.20 21.68
C ARG A 423 -20.35 -12.53 22.17
N HIS A 424 -21.31 -11.74 21.71
CA HIS A 424 -22.71 -11.96 22.04
C HIS A 424 -23.17 -13.35 21.53
N PRO A 425 -24.06 -14.07 22.24
CA PRO A 425 -24.53 -15.39 21.82
C PRO A 425 -25.06 -15.45 20.38
N LEU A 426 -25.70 -14.39 19.89
CA LEU A 426 -26.17 -14.30 18.51
C LEU A 426 -25.04 -14.28 17.47
N GLU A 427 -23.85 -13.80 17.85
CA GLU A 427 -22.69 -13.76 16.96
C GLU A 427 -21.85 -15.04 17.06
N ALA A 428 -21.74 -15.61 18.27
CA ALA A 428 -20.92 -16.78 18.54
C ALA A 428 -21.64 -18.12 18.27
N GLY A 429 -22.96 -18.16 18.48
CA GLY A 429 -23.80 -19.36 18.33
C GLY A 429 -23.65 -20.07 16.98
N PRO A 430 -23.73 -19.36 15.83
CA PRO A 430 -23.56 -19.98 14.52
C PRO A 430 -22.22 -20.71 14.33
N PHE A 431 -21.16 -20.25 15.01
CA PHE A 431 -19.86 -20.93 14.97
C PHE A 431 -19.84 -22.20 15.83
N VAL A 432 -20.50 -22.18 16.99
CA VAL A 432 -20.67 -23.38 17.83
C VAL A 432 -21.47 -24.45 17.09
N GLU A 433 -22.54 -24.06 16.41
CA GLU A 433 -23.37 -24.97 15.60
C GLU A 433 -22.57 -25.58 14.45
N LYS A 434 -21.77 -24.77 13.74
CA LYS A 434 -20.97 -25.21 12.59
C LYS A 434 -19.77 -26.09 12.96
N PHE A 435 -19.05 -25.74 14.03
CA PHE A 435 -17.77 -26.38 14.35
C PHE A 435 -17.82 -27.33 15.57
N GLY A 436 -18.88 -27.25 16.37
CA GLY A 436 -19.04 -28.01 17.60
C GLY A 436 -18.20 -27.49 18.77
N THR A 437 -18.65 -27.79 19.99
CA THR A 437 -18.06 -27.30 21.25
C THR A 437 -16.62 -27.78 21.51
N ALA A 438 -16.20 -28.87 20.87
CA ALA A 438 -14.83 -29.38 20.95
C ALA A 438 -13.80 -28.47 20.24
N LYS A 439 -14.26 -27.63 19.30
CA LYS A 439 -13.43 -26.69 18.52
C LYS A 439 -13.78 -25.23 18.82
N TRP A 440 -15.03 -24.96 19.18
CA TRP A 440 -15.56 -23.63 19.40
C TRP A 440 -16.42 -23.55 20.66
N LEU A 441 -15.90 -22.92 21.70
CA LEU A 441 -16.59 -22.67 22.95
C LEU A 441 -17.05 -21.21 23.00
N ALA A 442 -18.35 -20.97 23.19
CA ALA A 442 -18.91 -19.63 23.35
C ALA A 442 -19.29 -19.39 24.82
N ILE A 443 -18.67 -18.38 25.43
CA ILE A 443 -19.04 -17.90 26.78
C ILE A 443 -19.00 -16.37 26.73
N PRO A 444 -20.13 -15.66 26.86
CA PRO A 444 -20.18 -14.21 26.76
C PRO A 444 -19.18 -13.51 27.68
N TYR A 445 -18.59 -12.40 27.20
CA TYR A 445 -17.59 -11.62 27.93
C TYR A 445 -17.96 -11.34 29.40
N ASN A 446 -19.21 -10.97 29.68
CA ASN A 446 -19.72 -10.66 31.02
C ASN A 446 -19.92 -11.89 31.92
N GLU A 447 -19.86 -13.10 31.36
CA GLU A 447 -20.10 -14.37 32.05
C GLU A 447 -18.81 -15.15 32.33
N ILE A 448 -17.73 -14.88 31.57
CA ILE A 448 -16.44 -15.59 31.69
C ILE A 448 -15.95 -15.64 33.15
N ARG A 449 -16.07 -14.54 33.91
CA ARG A 449 -15.61 -14.50 35.30
C ARG A 449 -16.38 -15.46 36.20
N ALA A 450 -17.67 -15.64 35.97
CA ALA A 450 -18.52 -16.55 36.73
C ALA A 450 -18.38 -18.02 36.29
N HIS A 451 -17.95 -18.25 35.05
CA HIS A 451 -17.92 -19.59 34.44
C HIS A 451 -16.52 -20.08 34.04
N HIS A 452 -15.46 -19.41 34.50
CA HIS A 452 -14.07 -19.75 34.16
C HIS A 452 -13.66 -21.17 34.56
N GLU A 453 -14.30 -21.77 35.58
CA GLU A 453 -14.05 -23.16 36.00
C GLU A 453 -14.41 -24.20 34.92
N GLN A 454 -15.27 -23.82 33.96
CA GLN A 454 -15.68 -24.67 32.83
C GLN A 454 -14.63 -24.70 31.71
N LEU A 455 -13.63 -23.82 31.76
CA LEU A 455 -12.61 -23.73 30.71
C LEU A 455 -11.67 -24.95 30.77
N PRO A 456 -11.41 -25.62 29.63
CA PRO A 456 -10.51 -26.77 29.59
C PRO A 456 -9.08 -26.34 29.90
N LYS A 457 -8.44 -27.08 30.81
CA LYS A 457 -7.07 -26.81 31.29
C LYS A 457 -5.98 -27.42 30.39
N ASP A 458 -6.35 -28.41 29.58
CA ASP A 458 -5.47 -29.14 28.66
C ASP A 458 -5.41 -28.50 27.26
N LYS A 459 -6.26 -27.51 26.99
CA LYS A 459 -6.35 -26.82 25.70
C LYS A 459 -5.66 -25.46 25.75
N LYS A 460 -5.23 -25.00 24.57
CA LYS A 460 -4.80 -23.63 24.32
C LYS A 460 -5.98 -22.80 23.88
N LEU A 461 -6.39 -21.86 24.72
CA LEU A 461 -7.56 -21.03 24.47
C LEU A 461 -7.19 -19.88 23.53
N ILE A 462 -7.81 -19.84 22.35
CA ILE A 462 -7.72 -18.73 21.41
C ILE A 462 -8.91 -17.81 21.66
N ILE A 463 -8.68 -16.68 22.33
CA ILE A 463 -9.73 -15.80 22.83
C ILE A 463 -10.16 -14.83 21.73
N LEU A 464 -11.46 -14.84 21.40
CA LEU A 464 -12.03 -14.16 20.23
C LEU A 464 -13.05 -13.12 20.65
N CYS A 465 -12.86 -11.89 20.19
CA CYS A 465 -13.85 -10.83 20.23
C CYS A 465 -13.76 -10.00 18.94
N ASP A 466 -14.50 -8.91 18.85
CA ASP A 466 -14.55 -8.13 17.60
C ASP A 466 -13.27 -7.37 17.30
N ALA A 467 -12.64 -6.74 18.29
CA ALA A 467 -11.48 -5.84 18.07
C ALA A 467 -10.20 -6.26 18.81
N GLY A 468 -10.24 -7.34 19.59
CA GLY A 468 -9.12 -7.82 20.42
C GLY A 468 -9.09 -7.25 21.85
N THR A 469 -9.69 -6.09 22.13
CA THR A 469 -9.66 -5.43 23.45
C THR A 469 -10.23 -6.30 24.56
N ARG A 470 -11.49 -6.76 24.42
CA ARG A 470 -12.13 -7.67 25.39
C ARG A 470 -11.36 -8.98 25.54
N SER A 471 -10.75 -9.48 24.47
CA SER A 471 -9.95 -10.71 24.53
C SER A 471 -8.70 -10.53 25.38
N PHE A 472 -8.04 -9.37 25.30
CA PHE A 472 -6.90 -9.03 26.14
C PHE A 472 -7.29 -8.87 27.61
N GLU A 473 -8.43 -8.27 27.90
CA GLU A 473 -8.95 -8.18 29.27
C GLU A 473 -9.24 -9.57 29.86
N ILE A 474 -9.82 -10.48 29.08
CA ILE A 474 -10.03 -11.86 29.49
C ILE A 474 -8.69 -12.59 29.65
N GLN A 475 -7.72 -12.43 28.75
CA GLN A 475 -6.38 -12.99 28.93
C GLN A 475 -5.75 -12.53 30.24
N SER A 476 -5.83 -11.24 30.54
CA SER A 476 -5.30 -10.65 31.77
C SER A 476 -6.00 -11.19 33.02
N PHE A 477 -7.32 -11.36 32.97
CA PHE A 477 -8.06 -12.01 34.05
C PHE A 477 -7.64 -13.47 34.23
N LEU A 478 -7.57 -14.25 33.15
CA LEU A 478 -7.17 -15.65 33.20
C LEU A 478 -5.75 -15.81 33.77
N ASP A 479 -4.82 -14.91 33.41
CA ASP A 479 -3.48 -14.86 34.01
C ASP A 479 -3.52 -14.62 35.52
N SER A 480 -4.40 -13.73 35.99
CA SER A 480 -4.53 -13.41 37.42
C SER A 480 -4.99 -14.59 38.29
N ILE A 481 -5.61 -15.60 37.66
CA ILE A 481 -6.08 -16.83 38.31
C ILE A 481 -5.28 -18.07 37.88
N GLY A 482 -4.12 -17.89 37.23
CA GLY A 482 -3.21 -18.98 36.89
C GLY A 482 -3.55 -19.76 35.61
N ILE A 483 -4.45 -19.25 34.75
CA ILE A 483 -4.78 -19.84 33.44
C ILE A 483 -4.04 -19.07 32.34
N SER A 484 -2.81 -19.50 32.04
CA SER A 484 -1.92 -18.77 31.12
C SER A 484 -1.78 -19.37 29.71
N ASN A 485 -2.34 -20.56 29.46
CA ASN A 485 -2.32 -21.22 28.14
C ASN A 485 -3.35 -20.59 27.17
N THR A 486 -3.21 -19.29 26.95
CA THR A 486 -4.14 -18.44 26.22
C THR A 486 -3.41 -17.65 25.14
N LYS A 487 -4.09 -17.40 24.02
CA LYS A 487 -3.67 -16.44 22.98
C LYS A 487 -4.87 -15.60 22.55
N VAL A 488 -4.64 -14.33 22.27
CA VAL A 488 -5.64 -13.44 21.66
C VAL A 488 -5.53 -13.49 20.14
N LEU A 489 -6.66 -13.57 19.43
CA LEU A 489 -6.67 -13.33 17.99
C LEU A 489 -6.43 -11.84 17.71
N SER A 490 -5.31 -11.52 17.07
CA SER A 490 -4.95 -10.15 16.71
C SER A 490 -6.00 -9.51 15.81
N GLY A 491 -6.48 -8.30 16.15
CA GLY A 491 -7.48 -7.57 15.38
C GLY A 491 -8.92 -8.08 15.47
N GLY A 492 -9.13 -9.31 15.93
CA GLY A 492 -10.46 -9.88 16.18
C GLY A 492 -11.33 -10.09 14.94
N PHE A 493 -12.62 -10.30 15.17
CA PHE A 493 -13.61 -10.63 14.14
C PHE A 493 -13.93 -9.48 13.18
N ASN A 494 -13.71 -8.23 13.59
CA ASN A 494 -13.85 -7.09 12.70
C ASN A 494 -12.90 -7.19 11.49
N MET A 495 -11.70 -7.72 11.68
CA MET A 495 -10.78 -7.98 10.57
C MET A 495 -11.19 -9.21 9.76
N ILE A 496 -11.59 -10.31 10.41
CA ILE A 496 -12.02 -11.55 9.74
C ILE A 496 -13.16 -11.27 8.75
N ARG A 497 -14.20 -10.54 9.18
CA ARG A 497 -15.36 -10.18 8.34
C ARG A 497 -14.96 -9.43 7.06
N ARG A 498 -13.86 -8.68 7.11
CA ARG A 498 -13.36 -7.85 5.99
C ARG A 498 -12.41 -8.59 5.06
N ILE A 499 -11.83 -9.70 5.48
CA ILE A 499 -10.88 -10.48 4.66
C ILE A 499 -11.60 -11.44 3.71
N GLY A 500 -12.81 -11.90 4.07
CA GLY A 500 -13.59 -12.83 3.27
C GLY A 500 -13.05 -14.25 3.39
N VAL A 501 -13.75 -15.08 4.16
CA VAL A 501 -13.35 -16.46 4.46
C VAL A 501 -14.55 -17.39 4.27
N ASP A 502 -14.33 -18.53 3.61
CA ASP A 502 -15.43 -19.44 3.22
C ASP A 502 -16.08 -20.16 4.42
N TRP A 503 -15.35 -20.23 5.54
CA TRP A 503 -15.84 -20.85 6.75
C TRP A 503 -16.71 -19.92 7.60
N TYR A 504 -16.84 -18.63 7.26
CA TYR A 504 -17.73 -17.71 7.98
C TYR A 504 -19.19 -18.20 7.83
N PRO A 505 -19.98 -18.32 8.92
CA PRO A 505 -21.40 -18.63 8.82
C PRO A 505 -22.18 -17.54 8.07
N GLU A 506 -23.11 -17.93 7.21
CA GLU A 506 -24.00 -17.01 6.47
C GLU A 506 -24.97 -16.26 7.39
#